data_AF-A0AA41V0B5-F1
#
_entry.id   AF-A0AA41V0B5-F1
#
_cell.length_a   1.000
_cell.length_b   1.000
_cell.length_c   1.000
_cell.angle_alpha   90.00
_cell.angle_beta   90.00
_cell.angle_gamma   90.00
#
_symmetry.space_group_name_H-M   'P 1'
#
loop_
_entity.id
_entity.type
_entity.pdbx_description
1 polymer ?
#
loop_
_entity_poly.entity_id
_entity_poly.type
_entity_poly.pdbx_seq_one_letter_code
_entity_poly.pdbx_strand_id
1 'polypeptide(L)' 'SYDGGFGLVPGLESHGGATYCAVAALRLMGFIEDDVLSKGTTFSVIDVQPLLEWCLQRQAIDGGFQGRANKATDTCYAFW' A
#
# COMPACT_ATOMS: atom_id res chain seq x y z
N SER A 1 8.28 2.25 3.25
CA SER A 1 9.27 1.25 3.70
C SER A 1 10.09 0.81 2.50
N TYR A 2 11.19 0.06 2.69
CA TYR A 2 12.04 -0.41 1.58
C TYR A 2 11.31 -1.34 0.60
N ASP A 3 10.25 -2.00 1.06
CA ASP A 3 9.40 -2.91 0.29
C ASP A 3 8.20 -2.22 -0.39
N GLY A 4 8.06 -0.90 -0.26
CA GLY A 4 7.00 -0.11 -0.92
C GLY A 4 5.77 0.19 -0.05
N GLY A 5 5.47 -0.62 0.96
CA GLY A 5 4.35 -0.38 1.87
C GLY A 5 4.63 0.65 2.98
N PHE A 6 3.61 0.93 3.80
CA PHE A 6 3.72 1.80 4.97
C PHE A 6 3.61 1.00 6.27
N GLY A 7 4.48 1.33 7.23
CA GLY A 7 4.37 0.89 8.61
C GLY A 7 3.62 1.91 9.46
N LEU A 8 3.29 1.55 10.70
CA LEU A 8 2.59 2.44 11.64
C LEU A 8 3.39 3.72 11.97
N VAL A 9 4.72 3.62 11.97
CA VAL A 9 5.66 4.73 12.18
C VAL A 9 6.91 4.52 11.31
N PRO A 10 7.74 5.55 11.11
CA PRO A 10 8.97 5.42 10.32
C PRO A 10 9.88 4.30 10.82
N GLY A 11 10.39 3.48 9.90
CA GLY A 11 11.31 2.38 10.17
C GLY A 11 10.66 1.06 10.59
N LEU A 12 9.34 1.02 10.82
CA LEU A 12 8.64 -0.24 11.07
C LEU A 12 8.19 -0.94 9.78
N GLU A 13 7.91 -2.24 9.93
CA GLU A 13 7.44 -3.11 8.87
C GLU A 13 6.14 -2.62 8.25
N SER A 14 6.04 -2.77 6.93
CA SER A 14 4.83 -2.47 6.17
C SER A 14 3.65 -3.35 6.57
N HIS A 15 2.46 -2.75 6.67
CA HIS A 15 1.25 -3.43 7.11
C HIS A 15 0.01 -2.92 6.35
N GLY A 16 -0.88 -3.82 5.93
CA GLY A 16 -2.04 -3.52 5.07
C GLY A 16 -2.88 -2.37 5.61
N GLY A 17 -3.32 -2.46 6.87
CA GLY A 17 -4.07 -1.36 7.50
C GLY A 17 -3.30 -0.03 7.59
N ALA A 18 -1.97 -0.05 7.80
CA ALA A 18 -1.18 1.18 7.83
C ALA A 18 -0.99 1.76 6.42
N THR A 19 -0.76 0.90 5.43
CA THR A 19 -0.73 1.25 4.01
C THR A 19 -2.04 1.88 3.56
N TYR A 20 -3.18 1.27 3.87
CA TYR A 20 -4.51 1.85 3.60
C TYR A 20 -4.64 3.26 4.18
N CYS A 21 -4.37 3.41 5.48
CA CYS A 21 -4.49 4.70 6.17
C CYS A 21 -3.59 5.76 5.54
N ALA A 22 -2.35 5.41 5.19
CA ALA A 22 -1.40 6.33 4.56
C ALA A 22 -1.88 6.76 3.17
N VAL A 23 -2.29 5.81 2.31
CA VAL A 23 -2.76 6.10 0.95
C VAL A 23 -4.04 6.93 0.97
N ALA A 24 -5.01 6.56 1.82
CA ALA A 24 -6.25 7.31 2.00
C ALA A 24 -5.97 8.75 2.49
N ALA A 25 -5.08 8.92 3.46
CA ALA A 25 -4.69 10.25 3.94
C ALA A 25 -4.03 11.09 2.84
N LEU A 26 -3.10 10.52 2.09
CA LEU A 26 -2.45 11.20 0.96
C LEU A 26 -3.45 11.60 -0.13
N ARG A 27 -4.43 10.75 -0.43
CA ARG A 27 -5.53 11.09 -1.35
C ARG A 27 -6.35 12.26 -0.83
N LEU A 28 -6.77 12.22 0.44
CA LEU A 28 -7.56 13.29 1.07
C LEU A 28 -6.81 14.63 1.14
N MET A 29 -5.48 14.60 1.28
CA MET A 29 -4.63 15.80 1.26
C MET A 29 -4.32 16.30 -0.16
N GLY A 30 -4.74 15.59 -1.21
CA GLY A 30 -4.48 15.96 -2.60
C GLY A 30 -3.06 15.64 -3.10
N PHE A 31 -2.33 14.76 -2.41
CA PHE A 31 -1.00 14.29 -2.84
C PHE A 31 -1.06 13.10 -3.81
N ILE A 32 -2.23 12.46 -3.95
CA ILE A 32 -2.50 11.40 -4.92
C ILE A 32 -3.73 11.81 -5.73
N GLU A 33 -3.66 11.73 -7.06
CA GLU A 33 -4.80 11.94 -7.97
C GLU A 33 -5.50 10.61 -8.29
N ASP A 34 -6.70 10.65 -8.88
CA ASP A 34 -7.43 9.41 -9.22
C ASP A 34 -6.71 8.56 -10.28
N ASP A 35 -5.96 9.22 -11.17
CA ASP A 35 -5.21 8.56 -12.23
C ASP A 35 -3.71 8.54 -11.90
N VAL A 36 -3.37 7.70 -10.93
CA VAL A 36 -2.00 7.54 -10.41
C VAL A 36 -1.03 7.00 -11.47
N LEU A 37 -1.53 6.44 -12.57
CA LEU A 37 -0.72 5.76 -13.59
C LEU A 37 -0.59 6.56 -14.90
N SER A 38 -1.56 7.39 -15.29
CA SER A 38 -1.50 8.08 -16.60
C SER A 38 -0.67 9.36 -16.59
N LYS A 39 -0.60 10.06 -15.47
CA LYS A 39 0.24 11.24 -15.32
C LYS A 39 1.49 10.81 -14.58
N GLY A 40 2.57 10.56 -15.33
CA GLY A 40 3.91 10.39 -14.75
C GLY A 40 4.15 11.46 -13.70
N THR A 41 4.02 11.09 -12.43
CA THR A 41 3.72 12.06 -11.38
C THR A 41 5.01 12.79 -11.05
N THR A 42 5.14 14.00 -11.56
CA THR A 42 6.34 14.84 -11.45
C THR A 42 6.58 15.38 -10.04
N PHE A 43 5.65 15.15 -9.10
CA PHE A 43 5.71 15.65 -7.71
C PHE A 43 5.10 14.68 -6.68
N SER A 44 5.18 13.36 -6.89
CA SER A 44 4.67 12.42 -5.89
C SER A 44 5.60 12.38 -4.67
N VAL A 45 5.05 12.65 -3.49
CA VAL A 45 5.75 12.48 -2.19
C VAL A 45 6.05 11.00 -1.90
N ILE A 46 5.46 10.09 -2.70
CA ILE A 46 5.57 8.65 -2.54
C ILE A 46 6.00 7.98 -3.84
N ASP A 47 6.69 6.85 -3.73
CA ASP A 47 6.99 6.01 -4.88
C ASP A 47 5.81 5.06 -5.14
N VAL A 48 5.06 5.34 -6.20
CA VAL A 48 3.80 4.63 -6.53
C VAL A 48 4.07 3.22 -7.04
N GLN A 49 5.15 3.01 -7.81
CA GLN A 49 5.40 1.70 -8.43
C GLN A 49 5.69 0.62 -7.38
N PRO A 50 6.62 0.82 -6.43
CA PRO A 50 6.84 -0.14 -5.35
C PRO A 50 5.61 -0.33 -4.45
N LEU A 51 4.83 0.72 -4.21
CA LEU A 51 3.58 0.62 -3.46
C LEU A 51 2.57 -0.31 -4.16
N LEU A 52 2.38 -0.14 -5.47
CA LEU A 52 1.49 -0.98 -6.26
C LEU A 52 1.95 -2.44 -6.26
N GLU A 53 3.25 -2.67 -6.50
CA GLU A 53 3.84 -4.01 -6.43
C GLU A 53 3.64 -4.64 -5.04
N TRP A 54 3.85 -3.87 -3.97
CA TRP A 54 3.62 -4.30 -2.60
C TRP A 54 2.16 -4.72 -2.37
N CYS A 55 1.19 -3.93 -2.84
CA CYS A 55 -0.23 -4.26 -2.75
C CYS A 55 -0.58 -5.55 -3.51
N LEU A 56 -0.08 -5.71 -4.74
CA LEU A 56 -0.34 -6.91 -5.55
C LEU A 56 0.21 -8.18 -4.90
N GLN A 57 1.36 -8.09 -4.22
CA GLN A 57 1.96 -9.19 -3.47
C GLN A 57 1.22 -9.52 -2.15
N ARG A 58 0.10 -8.87 -1.83
CA ARG A 58 -0.76 -9.24 -0.69
C ARG A 58 -1.71 -10.37 -1.03
N GLN A 59 -2.06 -10.56 -2.30
CA GLN A 59 -2.88 -11.69 -2.69
C GLN A 59 -2.07 -13.00 -2.62
N ALA A 60 -2.52 -13.94 -1.82
CA ALA A 60 -1.89 -15.24 -1.67
C ALA A 60 -2.51 -16.30 -2.60
N ILE A 61 -1.91 -17.49 -2.63
CA ILE A 61 -2.31 -18.60 -3.51
C ILE A 61 -3.74 -19.11 -3.18
N ASP A 62 -4.16 -18.96 -1.93
CA ASP A 62 -5.52 -19.29 -1.47
C ASP A 62 -6.57 -18.25 -1.93
N GLY A 63 -6.15 -17.19 -2.62
CA GLY A 63 -7.00 -16.09 -3.10
C GLY A 63 -7.29 -15.02 -2.04
N GLY A 64 -6.92 -15.24 -0.78
CA GLY A 64 -7.05 -14.26 0.29
C GLY A 64 -5.94 -13.22 0.26
N PHE A 65 -6.09 -12.18 1.10
CA PHE A 65 -5.08 -11.14 1.25
C PHE A 65 -4.41 -11.26 2.63
N GLN A 66 -3.08 -11.22 2.64
CA GLN A 66 -2.29 -11.15 3.87
C GLN A 66 -1.95 -9.68 4.18
N GLY A 67 -1.89 -9.31 5.45
CA GLY A 67 -1.59 -7.92 5.84
C GLY A 67 -0.13 -7.52 5.70
N ARG A 68 0.77 -8.49 5.68
CA ARG A 68 2.22 -8.27 5.54
C ARG A 68 2.89 -9.54 5.03
N ALA A 69 4.12 -9.40 4.55
CA ALA A 69 4.85 -10.51 3.93
C ALA A 69 4.97 -11.72 4.87
N ASN A 70 4.80 -12.92 4.32
CA ASN A 70 4.94 -14.21 5.03
C ASN A 70 4.02 -14.37 6.25
N LYS A 71 2.81 -13.80 6.20
CA LYS A 71 1.74 -14.02 7.20
C LYS A 71 0.53 -14.69 6.58
N ALA A 72 -0.32 -15.24 7.43
CA ALA A 72 -1.58 -15.82 6.98
C ALA A 72 -2.49 -14.75 6.38
N THR A 73 -3.38 -15.19 5.50
CA THR A 73 -4.45 -14.37 4.97
C THR A 73 -5.51 -14.09 6.03
N ASP A 74 -6.17 -12.94 5.90
CA ASP A 74 -7.28 -12.53 6.74
C ASP A 74 -8.27 -11.75 5.88
N THR A 75 -9.57 -12.04 6.04
CA THR A 75 -10.64 -11.43 5.26
C THR A 75 -10.67 -9.90 5.39
N CYS A 76 -10.21 -9.34 6.51
CA CYS A 76 -10.19 -7.87 6.66
C CYS A 76 -9.25 -7.17 5.66
N TYR A 77 -8.19 -7.82 5.18
CA TYR A 77 -7.29 -7.28 4.15
C TYR A 77 -7.88 -7.31 2.74
N ALA A 78 -9.12 -7.80 2.56
CA ALA A 78 -9.85 -7.54 1.33
C ALA A 78 -10.29 -6.07 1.22
N PHE A 79 -10.32 -5.33 2.34
CA PHE A 79 -10.62 -3.91 2.39
C PHE A 79 -9.38 -3.04 2.59
N TRP A 80 -8.50 -3.44 3.53
CA TRP A 80 -7.24 -2.74 3.82
C TRP A 80 -6.22 -2.91 2.69
#